data_AF-A0A965PHD5-F1
#
_entry.id   AF-A0A965PHD5-F1
#
_cell.length_a   1.000
_cell.length_b   1.000
_cell.length_c   1.000
_cell.angle_alpha   90.00
_cell.angle_beta   90.00
_cell.angle_gamma   90.00
#
_symmetry.space_group_name_H-M   'P 1'
#
loop_
_entity.id
_entity.type
_entity.pdbx_description
1 polymer ?
#
loop_
_entity_poly.entity_id
_entity_poly.type
_entity_poly.pdbx_seq_one_letter_code
_entity_poly.pdbx_strand_id
1 'polypeptide(L)'
;DGKPLGVTPRTLLVSPENEITAAELMSGSLLITGENATRANVNVLAGRYQVVTSSYLTSSSTWWLVANPADLPAMEVAFLNGVRVPTVEQAEADFNVLGVQMRGYFDFGVAKAESRGAYRMATA
;
A
#
# COMPACT_ATOMS: atom_id res chain seq x y z
N ASP A 1 27.40 -6.37 6.21
CA ASP A 1 27.63 -7.18 5.00
C ASP A 1 27.03 -6.53 3.77
N GLY A 2 27.85 -5.85 2.96
CA GLY A 2 27.45 -5.17 1.72
C GLY A 2 27.02 -6.11 0.59
N LYS A 3 26.36 -7.23 0.90
CA LYS A 3 25.73 -8.13 -0.08
C LYS A 3 24.36 -7.54 -0.44
N PRO A 4 24.03 -7.40 -1.73
CA PRO A 4 22.74 -6.85 -2.14
C PRO A 4 21.61 -7.77 -1.66
N LEU A 5 20.52 -7.18 -1.19
CA LEU A 5 19.35 -7.91 -0.68
C LEU A 5 18.65 -8.75 -1.76
N GLY A 6 18.87 -8.42 -3.04
CA GLY A 6 18.27 -9.12 -4.18
C GLY A 6 16.77 -8.88 -4.35
N VAL A 7 16.16 -8.06 -3.50
CA VAL A 7 14.73 -7.75 -3.51
C VAL A 7 14.49 -6.45 -4.28
N THR A 8 13.55 -6.49 -5.21
CA THR A 8 13.12 -5.30 -5.96
C THR A 8 11.76 -4.80 -5.48
N PRO A 9 11.56 -3.48 -5.32
CA PRO A 9 10.24 -2.94 -5.02
C PRO A 9 9.29 -3.17 -6.19
N ARG A 10 8.01 -3.43 -5.87
CA ARG A 10 6.96 -3.66 -6.86
C ARG A 10 5.84 -2.61 -6.78
N THR A 11 5.59 -2.07 -5.59
CA THR A 11 4.48 -1.15 -5.35
C THR A 11 5.01 0.24 -5.02
N LEU A 12 4.47 1.25 -5.69
CA LEU A 12 4.65 2.66 -5.36
C LEU A 12 3.39 3.12 -4.62
N LEU A 13 3.51 3.34 -3.31
CA LEU A 13 2.42 3.83 -2.46
C LEU A 13 2.51 5.35 -2.31
N VAL A 14 1.46 6.05 -2.72
CA VAL A 14 1.38 7.51 -2.72
C VAL A 14 0.12 8.03 -2.03
N SER A 15 0.14 9.33 -1.69
CA SER A 15 -1.04 10.05 -1.21
C SER A 15 -2.05 10.24 -2.35
N PRO A 16 -3.34 10.46 -2.06
CA PRO A 16 -4.35 10.72 -3.09
C PRO A 16 -4.01 11.92 -3.98
N GLU A 17 -3.33 12.94 -3.43
CA GLU A 17 -2.90 14.13 -4.18
C GLU A 17 -1.92 13.80 -5.33
N ASN A 18 -1.11 12.76 -5.15
CA ASN A 18 -0.09 12.35 -6.12
C ASN A 18 -0.52 11.18 -7.00
N GLU A 19 -1.75 10.69 -6.86
CA GLU A 19 -2.26 9.52 -7.58
C GLU A 19 -2.11 9.69 -9.10
N ILE A 20 -2.59 10.82 -9.61
CA ILE A 20 -2.63 11.10 -11.05
C ILE A 20 -1.20 11.24 -11.59
N THR A 21 -0.36 12.03 -10.92
CA THR A 21 1.06 12.18 -11.28
C THR A 21 1.78 10.83 -11.30
N ALA A 22 1.56 9.98 -10.28
CA ALA A 22 2.19 8.66 -10.21
C ALA A 22 1.66 7.73 -11.32
N ALA A 23 0.37 7.76 -11.61
CA ALA A 23 -0.23 6.97 -12.70
C ALA A 23 0.30 7.41 -14.07
N GLU A 24 0.43 8.72 -14.32
CA GLU A 24 1.03 9.27 -15.54
C GLU A 24 2.49 8.80 -15.70
N LEU A 25 3.28 8.87 -14.63
CA LEU A 25 4.67 8.40 -14.64
C LEU A 25 4.82 6.89 -14.84
N MET A 26 3.83 6.08 -14.46
CA MET A 26 3.88 4.61 -14.65
C MET A 26 3.20 4.13 -15.93
N SER A 27 2.27 4.90 -16.51
CA SER A 27 1.54 4.48 -17.72
C SER A 27 2.05 5.16 -18.99
N GLY A 28 2.59 6.37 -18.89
CA GLY A 28 3.05 7.14 -20.05
C GLY A 28 4.28 6.52 -20.69
N SER A 29 4.24 6.32 -22.01
CA SER A 29 5.41 5.86 -22.79
C SER A 29 6.43 6.96 -23.04
N LEU A 30 6.04 8.22 -22.81
CA LEU A 30 6.87 9.39 -23.02
C LEU A 30 7.09 10.17 -21.72
N LEU A 31 8.29 10.71 -21.54
CA LEU A 31 8.60 11.71 -20.52
C LEU A 31 8.89 13.03 -21.23
N ILE A 32 8.05 14.04 -21.01
CA ILE A 32 8.30 15.40 -21.49
C ILE A 32 9.03 16.12 -20.36
N THR A 33 10.34 15.92 -20.27
CA THR A 33 11.20 16.76 -19.42
C THR A 33 11.57 17.96 -20.28
N GLY A 34 11.37 19.20 -19.80
CA GLY A 34 11.73 20.42 -20.55
C GLY A 34 13.25 20.62 -20.71
N GLU A 35 14.02 19.52 -20.77
CA GLU A 35 15.47 19.47 -20.72
C GLU A 35 16.06 19.29 -22.12
N ASN A 36 17.14 20.01 -22.41
CA ASN A 36 17.79 20.02 -23.72
C ASN A 36 18.44 18.65 -24.05
N ALA A 37 17.73 17.84 -24.84
CA ALA A 37 18.23 17.04 -25.96
C ALA A 37 19.51 16.18 -25.78
N THR A 38 19.56 15.28 -24.81
CA THR A 38 20.47 14.10 -24.90
C THR A 38 19.84 12.76 -24.54
N ARG A 39 18.62 12.75 -23.97
CA ARG A 39 17.89 11.52 -23.68
C ARG A 39 16.66 11.46 -24.57
N ALA A 40 16.38 10.29 -25.14
CA ALA A 40 15.12 10.06 -25.83
C ALA A 40 13.97 10.30 -24.85
N ASN A 41 12.89 10.93 -25.31
CA ASN A 41 11.69 11.22 -24.51
C ASN A 41 10.92 9.95 -24.10
N VAL A 42 11.56 8.77 -24.07
CA VAL A 42 10.94 7.48 -23.75
C VAL A 42 11.00 7.24 -22.25
N ASN A 43 9.87 6.85 -21.66
CA ASN A 43 9.78 6.47 -20.27
C ASN A 43 10.30 5.04 -20.04
N VAL A 44 11.54 4.91 -19.58
CA VAL A 44 12.15 3.61 -19.25
C VAL A 44 11.58 2.96 -17.98
N LEU A 45 10.84 3.72 -17.17
CA LEU A 45 10.23 3.23 -15.93
C LEU A 45 8.73 2.94 -16.08
N ALA A 46 8.17 3.12 -17.28
CA ALA A 46 6.79 2.78 -17.57
C ALA A 46 6.51 1.31 -17.18
N GLY A 47 5.44 1.10 -16.42
CA GLY A 47 5.01 -0.21 -15.93
C GLY A 47 5.90 -0.85 -14.87
N ARG A 48 6.96 -0.17 -14.40
CA ARG A 48 7.90 -0.75 -13.45
C ARG A 48 7.27 -1.01 -12.07
N TYR A 49 6.47 -0.05 -11.60
CA TYR A 49 5.80 -0.14 -10.29
C TYR A 49 4.28 -0.08 -10.44
N GLN A 50 3.58 -0.82 -9.60
CA GLN A 50 2.14 -0.70 -9.42
C GLN A 50 1.86 0.49 -8.49
N VAL A 51 1.12 1.49 -8.98
CA VAL A 51 0.69 2.62 -8.17
C VAL A 51 -0.45 2.17 -7.27
N VAL A 52 -0.33 2.43 -5.97
CA VAL A 52 -1.38 2.22 -4.97
C VAL A 52 -1.53 3.50 -4.18
N THR A 53 -2.77 3.88 -3.88
CA THR A 53 -3.05 5.09 -3.11
C THR A 53 -3.66 4.75 -1.77
N SER A 54 -3.33 5.57 -0.77
CA SER A 54 -3.88 5.41 0.58
C SER A 54 -4.27 6.76 1.14
N SER A 55 -5.53 6.90 1.53
CA SER A 55 -6.07 8.10 2.18
C SER A 55 -5.41 8.39 3.53
N TYR A 56 -4.75 7.41 4.14
CA TYR A 56 -4.00 7.58 5.37
C TYR A 56 -2.62 8.22 5.16
N LEU A 57 -2.15 8.34 3.91
CA LEU A 57 -0.93 9.06 3.58
C LEU A 57 -1.28 10.52 3.23
N THR A 58 -1.19 11.41 4.22
CA THR A 58 -1.68 12.78 4.13
C THR A 58 -0.68 13.79 3.57
N SER A 59 0.57 13.39 3.35
CA SER A 59 1.65 14.26 2.87
C SER A 59 1.96 13.95 1.41
N SER A 60 1.85 14.94 0.52
CA SER A 60 2.29 14.86 -0.88
C SER A 60 3.81 14.82 -1.05
N SER A 61 4.59 15.12 -0.01
CA SER A 61 6.04 14.94 -0.03
C SER A 61 6.49 13.55 0.45
N THR A 62 5.56 12.72 0.92
CA THR A 62 5.85 11.37 1.41
C THR A 62 5.35 10.32 0.43
N TRP A 63 6.22 9.41 0.02
CA TRP A 63 5.87 8.23 -0.77
C TRP A 63 6.67 7.01 -0.33
N TRP A 64 6.18 5.82 -0.66
CA TRP A 64 6.82 4.56 -0.29
C TRP A 64 7.03 3.66 -1.48
N LEU A 65 8.18 2.99 -1.51
CA LEU A 65 8.43 1.85 -2.38
C LEU A 65 8.38 0.58 -1.54
N VAL A 66 7.49 -0.34 -1.91
CA VAL A 66 7.25 -1.57 -1.15
C VAL A 66 7.60 -2.77 -2.01
N ALA A 67 8.35 -3.71 -1.43
CA ALA A 67 8.65 -5.00 -2.01
C ALA A 67 7.39 -5.86 -2.16
N ASN A 68 7.45 -6.87 -3.03
CA ASN A 68 6.41 -7.87 -3.08
C ASN A 68 6.39 -8.61 -1.71
N PRO A 69 5.23 -8.72 -1.03
CA PRO A 69 5.13 -9.45 0.24
C PRO A 69 5.55 -10.92 0.15
N ALA A 70 5.50 -11.53 -1.03
CA ALA A 70 5.99 -12.89 -1.25
C ALA A 70 7.51 -13.01 -1.19
N ASP A 71 8.25 -11.93 -1.49
CA ASP A 71 9.72 -11.90 -1.47
C ASP A 71 10.23 -11.38 -0.12
N LEU A 72 9.66 -10.26 0.35
CA LEU A 72 10.04 -9.64 1.62
C LEU A 72 8.87 -8.81 2.19
N PRO A 73 8.14 -9.34 3.18
CA PRO A 73 7.00 -8.63 3.78
C PRO A 73 7.48 -7.47 4.64
N ALA A 74 7.02 -6.26 4.34
CA ALA A 74 7.25 -5.09 5.19
C ALA A 74 6.32 -5.08 6.43
N MET A 75 5.13 -5.65 6.27
CA MET A 75 4.09 -5.74 7.30
C MET A 75 3.44 -7.11 7.24
N GLU A 76 3.05 -7.62 8.41
CA GLU A 76 2.38 -8.90 8.57
C GLU A 76 1.05 -8.71 9.30
N VAL A 77 0.07 -9.54 8.92
CA VAL A 77 -1.25 -9.58 9.55
C VAL A 77 -1.49 -11.01 10.05
N ALA A 78 -1.73 -11.14 11.35
CA ALA A 78 -2.07 -12.39 12.00
C ALA A 78 -3.55 -12.41 12.36
N PHE A 79 -4.22 -13.53 12.11
CA PHE A 79 -5.65 -13.72 12.40
C PHE A 79 -5.82 -14.76 13.49
N LEU A 80 -6.60 -14.46 14.51
CA LEU A 80 -6.84 -15.40 15.61
C LEU A 80 -7.55 -16.65 15.06
N ASN A 81 -7.02 -17.83 15.40
CA ASN A 81 -7.51 -19.13 14.90
C ASN A 81 -7.61 -19.23 13.37
N GLY A 82 -6.88 -18.41 12.62
CA GLY A 82 -6.94 -18.38 11.16
C GLY A 82 -8.25 -17.82 10.58
N VAL A 83 -9.11 -17.21 11.39
CA VAL A 83 -10.38 -16.62 10.94
C VAL A 83 -10.11 -15.26 10.28
N ARG A 84 -10.18 -15.22 8.95
CA ARG A 84 -9.88 -14.01 8.15
C ARG A 84 -11.09 -13.14 7.83
N VAL A 85 -12.26 -13.51 8.35
CA VAL A 85 -13.53 -12.80 8.16
C VAL A 85 -14.08 -12.35 9.51
N PRO A 86 -14.73 -11.17 9.59
CA PRO A 86 -15.37 -10.73 10.82
C PRO A 86 -16.54 -11.66 11.18
N THR A 87 -16.70 -11.96 12.47
CA THR A 87 -17.83 -12.72 12.98
C THR A 87 -18.96 -11.75 13.33
N VAL A 88 -20.17 -12.03 12.85
CA VAL A 88 -21.38 -11.26 13.16
C VAL A 88 -22.37 -12.17 13.86
N GLU A 89 -22.80 -11.78 15.06
CA GLU A 89 -23.81 -12.48 15.84
C GLU A 89 -25.05 -11.59 15.96
N GLN A 90 -26.23 -12.21 15.87
CA GLN A 90 -27.52 -11.53 16.00
C GLN A 90 -28.27 -12.14 17.19
N ALA A 91 -28.91 -11.29 17.98
CA ALA A 91 -29.79 -11.68 19.08
C ALA A 91 -31.13 -10.93 18.95
N GLU A 92 -32.22 -11.59 19.30
CA GLU A 92 -33.52 -10.91 19.46
C GLU A 92 -33.41 -9.90 20.60
N ALA A 93 -33.96 -8.70 20.40
CA ALA A 93 -34.04 -7.71 21.47
C ALA A 93 -34.96 -8.22 22.60
N ASP A 94 -34.72 -7.75 23.82
CA ASP A 94 -35.53 -8.08 25.00
C ASP A 94 -37.02 -7.81 24.72
N PHE A 95 -37.93 -8.57 25.31
CA PHE A 95 -39.36 -8.61 24.97
C PHE A 95 -40.05 -7.22 25.01
N ASN A 96 -39.50 -6.29 25.81
CA ASN A 96 -39.98 -4.92 25.92
C ASN A 96 -39.53 -3.99 24.78
N VAL A 97 -38.70 -4.45 23.84
CA VAL A 97 -38.16 -3.67 22.72
C VAL A 97 -38.24 -4.47 21.43
N LEU A 98 -39.00 -3.96 20.45
CA LEU A 98 -39.00 -4.54 19.10
C LEU A 98 -37.68 -4.20 18.41
N GLY A 99 -36.87 -5.21 18.08
CA GLY A 99 -35.63 -5.02 17.34
C GLY A 99 -34.75 -6.26 17.26
N VAL A 100 -33.69 -6.16 16.46
CA VAL A 100 -32.61 -7.15 16.39
C VAL A 100 -31.33 -6.47 16.86
N GLN A 101 -30.66 -7.06 17.82
CA GLN A 101 -29.33 -6.63 18.24
C GLN A 101 -28.29 -7.38 17.42
N MET A 102 -27.33 -6.65 16.86
CA MET A 102 -26.22 -7.25 16.12
C MET A 102 -24.91 -6.83 16.77
N ARG A 103 -24.01 -7.79 17.00
CA ARG A 103 -22.64 -7.51 17.40
C ARG A 103 -21.68 -8.14 16.40
N GLY A 104 -20.59 -7.42 16.11
CA GLY A 104 -19.51 -7.92 15.27
C GLY A 104 -18.19 -7.84 16.00
N TYR A 105 -17.35 -8.87 15.86
CA TYR A 105 -15.96 -8.83 16.33
C TYR A 105 -15.03 -9.36 15.24
N PHE A 106 -13.80 -8.88 15.25
CA PHE A 106 -12.76 -9.33 14.33
C PHE A 106 -11.41 -9.30 15.02
N ASP A 107 -10.86 -10.49 15.25
CA ASP A 107 -9.64 -10.67 16.02
C ASP A 107 -8.44 -10.83 15.08
N PHE A 108 -7.73 -9.72 14.86
CA PHE A 108 -6.51 -9.68 14.08
C PHE A 108 -5.45 -8.78 14.72
N GLY A 109 -4.18 -9.09 14.43
CA GLY A 109 -3.02 -8.30 14.83
C GLY A 109 -2.22 -7.86 13.61
N VAL A 110 -1.60 -6.68 13.69
CA VAL A 110 -0.70 -6.16 12.65
C VAL A 110 0.66 -5.87 13.27
N ALA A 111 1.72 -6.28 12.60
CA ALA A 111 3.09 -6.02 13.03
C ALA A 111 3.96 -5.54 11.86
N LYS A 112 5.02 -4.80 12.19
CA LYS A 112 6.11 -4.51 11.24
C LYS A 112 6.99 -5.76 11.18
N ALA A 113 7.19 -6.29 9.98
CA ALA A 113 7.98 -7.49 9.76
C ALA A 113 9.42 -7.10 9.44
N GLU A 114 9.78 -6.97 8.17
CA GLU A 114 11.12 -6.56 7.75
C GLU A 114 11.17 -5.09 7.33
N SER A 115 11.97 -4.30 8.07
CA SER A 115 12.19 -2.88 7.78
C SER A 115 12.76 -2.60 6.39
N ARG A 116 13.54 -3.52 5.83
CA ARG A 116 14.12 -3.41 4.48
C ARG A 116 13.10 -3.70 3.37
N GLY A 117 11.93 -4.22 3.72
CA GLY A 117 10.85 -4.52 2.77
C GLY A 117 10.13 -3.28 2.23
N ALA A 118 10.33 -2.12 2.86
CA ALA A 118 9.78 -0.86 2.38
C ALA A 118 10.78 0.28 2.55
N TYR A 119 10.86 1.13 1.54
CA TYR A 119 11.61 2.38 1.58
C TYR A 119 10.63 3.54 1.67
N ARG A 120 10.86 4.44 2.62
CA ARG A 120 10.13 5.70 2.77
C ARG A 120 10.97 6.84 2.23
N MET A 121 10.42 7.62 1.31
CA MET A 121 10.90 8.96 1.02
C MET A 121 10.00 9.96 1.72
N ALA A 122 10.60 10.89 2.44
CA ALA A 122 9.92 12.06 2.97
C ALA A 122 10.89 13.23 2.88
N THR A 123 10.54 14.23 2.08
CA THR A 123 11.27 15.50 2.09
C THR A 123 10.86 16.27 3.34
N ALA A 124 11.87 16.75 4.09
CA ALA A 124 11.69 17.56 5.30
C ALA A 124 11.07 18.92 4.98
#